data_AF-A0A6J3JT80-F1
#
_entry.id   AF-A0A6J3JT80-F1
#
_cell.length_a   1.000
_cell.length_b   1.000
_cell.length_c   1.000
_cell.angle_alpha   90.00
_cell.angle_beta   90.00
_cell.angle_gamma   90.00
#
_symmetry.space_group_name_H-M   'P 1'
#
loop_
_entity.id
_entity.type
_entity.pdbx_description
1 polymer ?
#
loop_
_entity_poly.entity_id
_entity_poly.type
_entity_poly.pdbx_seq_one_letter_code
_entity_poly.pdbx_strand_id
1 'polypeptide(L)'
;MSLTTEANDSYKRDAKLLQDLLDTEHALESPIDLDIGRMRIIELDPLKWIGIDIVPRKLKLTNTGLTVILSAKWPQGRPYLSGGPYEGNYTFAQVHFHWGENEMRGSEHTVDGASMAMELHVVCFKEEYETLELAFRRPNGVTVLVYFCKVMNSQIFTLNETHKLYHFMMSKNS
;
A
#
# COMPACT_ATOMS: atom_id res chain seq x y z
N MET A 1 -9.92 22.32 -29.84
CA MET A 1 -8.98 22.25 -28.71
C MET A 1 -9.32 20.98 -27.95
N SER A 2 -8.38 20.03 -27.91
CA SER A 2 -8.65 18.62 -27.61
C SER A 2 -8.65 18.33 -26.11
N LEU A 3 -9.64 17.58 -25.65
CA LEU A 3 -9.82 17.03 -24.29
C LEU A 3 -8.55 16.38 -23.71
N THR A 4 -7.60 15.99 -24.55
CA THR A 4 -6.33 15.36 -24.18
C THR A 4 -5.35 16.31 -23.48
N THR A 5 -5.41 17.61 -23.75
CA THR A 5 -4.44 18.57 -23.19
C THR A 5 -4.82 18.97 -21.77
N GLU A 6 -6.12 19.17 -21.51
CA GLU A 6 -6.63 19.54 -20.18
C GLU A 6 -6.50 18.40 -19.16
N ALA A 7 -6.74 17.16 -19.57
CA ALA A 7 -6.52 15.99 -18.72
C ALA A 7 -5.04 15.86 -18.33
N ASN A 8 -4.13 16.02 -19.30
CA ASN A 8 -2.69 15.96 -19.09
C ASN A 8 -2.18 17.05 -18.12
N ASP A 9 -2.76 18.24 -18.16
CA ASP A 9 -2.42 19.35 -17.26
C ASP A 9 -3.06 19.20 -15.87
N SER A 10 -4.16 18.45 -15.75
CA SER A 10 -4.74 18.05 -14.45
C SER A 10 -3.85 17.03 -13.75
N TYR A 11 -3.49 15.93 -14.44
CA TYR A 11 -2.64 14.87 -13.88
C TYR A 11 -1.31 15.40 -13.34
N LYS A 12 -0.68 16.32 -14.07
CA LYS A 12 0.59 16.92 -13.63
C LYS A 12 0.45 17.78 -12.36
N ARG A 13 -0.67 18.49 -12.20
CA ARG A 13 -0.93 19.30 -11.00
C ARG A 13 -1.20 18.42 -9.79
N ASP A 14 -1.99 17.38 -9.96
CA ASP A 14 -2.34 16.43 -8.91
C ASP A 14 -1.14 15.60 -8.46
N ALA A 15 -0.30 15.15 -9.40
CA ALA A 15 0.97 14.49 -9.08
C ALA A 15 1.91 15.42 -8.30
N LYS A 16 2.03 16.69 -8.72
CA LYS A 16 2.88 17.67 -8.00
C LYS A 16 2.36 17.94 -6.58
N LEU A 17 1.05 18.12 -6.42
CA LEU A 17 0.44 18.30 -5.10
C LEU A 17 0.75 17.12 -4.17
N LEU A 18 0.70 15.89 -4.67
CA LEU A 18 1.07 14.72 -3.88
C LEU A 18 2.54 14.70 -3.49
N GLN A 19 3.45 15.08 -4.39
CA GLN A 19 4.87 15.19 -4.03
C GLN A 19 5.09 16.23 -2.93
N ASP A 20 4.47 17.41 -3.06
CA ASP A 20 4.56 18.46 -2.05
C ASP A 20 3.99 17.99 -0.69
N LEU A 21 2.94 17.15 -0.68
CA LEU A 21 2.38 16.55 0.53
C LEU A 21 3.28 15.46 1.12
N LEU A 22 3.87 14.60 0.27
CA LEU A 22 4.81 13.55 0.68
C LEU A 22 6.02 14.12 1.41
N ASP A 23 6.52 15.27 0.97
CA ASP A 23 7.61 15.98 1.64
C ASP A 23 7.25 16.40 3.07
N THR A 24 5.97 16.51 3.42
CA THR A 24 5.48 16.80 4.78
C THR A 24 4.99 15.58 5.54
N GLU A 25 4.80 14.44 4.87
CA GLU A 25 4.21 13.21 5.42
C GLU A 25 5.05 12.61 6.55
N HIS A 26 6.37 12.77 6.47
CA HIS A 26 7.33 12.26 7.45
C HIS A 26 7.10 12.77 8.90
N ALA A 27 6.25 13.80 9.08
CA ALA A 27 5.86 14.36 10.38
C ALA A 27 4.48 13.88 10.88
N LEU A 28 3.77 13.04 10.13
CA LEU A 28 2.43 12.55 10.46
C LEU A 28 2.49 11.11 10.98
N GLU A 29 1.59 10.77 11.91
CA GLU A 29 1.52 9.43 12.48
C GLU A 29 0.45 8.56 11.79
N SER A 30 0.77 7.28 11.67
CA SER A 30 -0.15 6.19 11.34
C SER A 30 -0.46 5.38 12.60
N PRO A 31 -1.64 4.74 12.73
CA PRO A 31 -2.74 4.71 11.77
C PRO A 31 -3.66 5.94 11.84
N ILE A 32 -4.53 6.10 10.83
CA ILE A 32 -5.54 7.17 10.76
C ILE A 32 -6.95 6.64 10.54
N ASP A 33 -7.94 7.48 10.84
CA ASP A 33 -9.33 7.29 10.42
C ASP A 33 -9.57 7.88 9.03
N LEU A 34 -10.18 7.08 8.18
CA LEU A 34 -10.47 7.39 6.79
C LEU A 34 -11.90 7.90 6.69
N ASP A 35 -12.05 9.22 6.91
CA ASP A 35 -13.32 9.92 6.72
C ASP A 35 -13.58 10.12 5.22
N ILE A 36 -14.33 9.19 4.63
CA ILE A 36 -14.63 9.16 3.19
C ILE A 36 -15.35 10.44 2.76
N GLY A 37 -16.14 11.04 3.65
CA GLY A 37 -16.87 12.29 3.41
C GLY A 37 -15.97 13.51 3.29
N ARG A 38 -14.74 13.46 3.82
CA ARG A 38 -13.75 14.54 3.77
C ARG A 38 -12.59 14.28 2.80
N MET A 39 -12.56 13.12 2.16
CA MET A 39 -11.51 12.80 1.19
C MET A 39 -11.60 13.67 -0.05
N ARG A 40 -10.42 14.12 -0.51
CA ARG A 40 -10.28 14.77 -1.82
C ARG A 40 -9.99 13.72 -2.88
N ILE A 41 -10.75 13.75 -3.97
CA ILE A 41 -10.47 12.94 -5.16
C ILE A 41 -9.28 13.56 -5.89
N ILE A 42 -8.30 12.73 -6.21
CA ILE A 42 -7.10 13.08 -6.97
C ILE A 42 -7.00 12.08 -8.12
N GLU A 43 -6.73 12.57 -9.32
CA GLU A 43 -6.58 11.71 -10.49
C GLU A 43 -5.10 11.44 -10.79
N LEU A 44 -4.73 10.16 -10.89
CA LEU A 44 -3.36 9.72 -11.11
C LEU A 44 -3.30 8.67 -12.21
N ASP A 45 -2.09 8.44 -12.73
CA ASP A 45 -1.81 7.27 -13.55
C ASP A 45 -2.19 5.99 -12.79
N PRO A 46 -2.65 4.92 -13.46
CA PRO A 46 -2.98 3.68 -12.79
C PRO A 46 -1.78 3.11 -12.02
N LEU A 47 -2.03 2.69 -10.78
CA LEU A 47 -1.07 1.90 -10.02
C LEU A 47 -0.92 0.52 -10.68
N LYS A 48 0.32 0.10 -10.91
CA LYS A 48 0.66 -1.15 -11.60
C LYS A 48 1.49 -2.04 -10.69
N TRP A 49 1.08 -3.30 -10.59
CA TRP A 49 1.93 -4.38 -10.12
C TRP A 49 2.64 -5.02 -11.30
N ILE A 50 3.95 -5.13 -11.22
CA ILE A 50 4.77 -5.81 -12.23
C ILE A 50 5.32 -7.09 -11.60
N GLY A 51 5.02 -8.24 -12.22
CA GLY A 51 5.56 -9.54 -11.85
C GLY A 51 4.95 -10.19 -10.60
N ILE A 52 3.87 -9.64 -10.03
CA ILE A 52 3.22 -10.19 -8.82
C ILE A 52 2.58 -11.56 -9.05
N ASP A 53 2.19 -11.83 -10.28
CA ASP A 53 1.64 -13.07 -10.83
C ASP A 53 2.72 -14.15 -11.03
N ILE A 54 4.00 -13.79 -10.99
CA ILE A 54 5.09 -14.74 -11.03
C ILE A 54 5.17 -15.48 -9.69
N VAL A 55 5.05 -16.80 -9.73
CA VAL A 55 5.10 -17.63 -8.53
C VAL A 55 6.49 -17.54 -7.87
N PRO A 56 6.58 -17.23 -6.57
CA PRO A 56 7.85 -17.17 -5.88
C PRO A 56 8.49 -18.56 -5.78
N ARG A 57 9.82 -18.62 -5.92
CA ARG A 57 10.61 -19.85 -5.76
C ARG A 57 10.62 -20.33 -4.31
N LYS A 58 10.59 -19.40 -3.34
CA LYS A 58 10.55 -19.70 -1.91
C LYS A 58 9.67 -18.70 -1.19
N LEU A 59 8.91 -19.19 -0.22
CA LEU A 59 8.14 -18.40 0.74
C LEU A 59 8.65 -18.70 2.14
N LYS A 60 8.72 -17.67 2.99
CA LYS A 60 9.06 -17.79 4.40
C LYS A 60 8.01 -17.05 5.21
N LEU A 61 7.29 -17.79 6.04
CA LEU A 61 6.40 -17.25 7.07
C LEU A 61 7.14 -17.25 8.40
N THR A 62 7.06 -16.15 9.14
CA THR A 62 7.70 -15.98 10.45
C THR A 62 6.66 -15.43 11.41
N ASN A 63 6.32 -16.19 12.44
CA ASN A 63 5.57 -15.67 13.58
C ASN A 63 6.54 -14.92 14.49
N THR A 64 6.31 -13.62 14.71
CA THR A 64 7.16 -12.77 15.56
C THR A 64 6.71 -12.73 17.02
N GLY A 65 5.61 -13.39 17.35
CA GLY A 65 4.88 -13.23 18.62
C GLY A 65 3.87 -12.08 18.60
N LEU A 66 3.97 -11.16 17.63
CA LEU A 66 3.07 -10.01 17.47
C LEU A 66 2.30 -10.04 16.14
N THR A 67 2.94 -10.52 15.08
CA THR A 67 2.35 -10.63 13.75
C THR A 67 2.93 -11.85 13.01
N VAL A 68 2.38 -12.15 11.84
CA VAL A 68 2.96 -13.08 10.88
C VAL A 68 3.56 -12.29 9.74
N ILE A 69 4.87 -12.42 9.54
CA ILE A 69 5.59 -11.83 8.40
C ILE A 69 5.76 -12.89 7.32
N LEU A 70 5.27 -12.59 6.12
CA LEU A 70 5.51 -13.35 4.89
C LEU A 70 6.54 -12.61 4.05
N SER A 71 7.62 -13.31 3.71
CA SER A 71 8.62 -12.86 2.74
C SER A 71 8.82 -13.90 1.66
N ALA A 72 9.29 -13.48 0.50
CA ALA A 72 9.36 -14.33 -0.67
C ALA A 72 10.65 -14.07 -1.47
N LYS A 73 11.11 -15.10 -2.18
CA LYS A 73 12.21 -15.03 -3.14
C LYS A 73 11.73 -15.53 -4.48
N TRP A 74 11.97 -14.73 -5.51
CA TRP A 74 11.56 -15.02 -6.88
C TRP A 74 12.74 -15.54 -7.71
N PRO A 75 12.45 -16.27 -8.81
CA PRO A 75 13.48 -16.73 -9.72
C PRO A 75 14.11 -15.60 -10.55
N GLN A 76 13.33 -14.56 -10.92
CA GLN A 76 13.77 -13.43 -11.74
C GLN A 76 13.11 -12.13 -11.26
N GLY A 77 13.91 -11.20 -10.74
CA GLY A 77 13.42 -9.94 -10.16
C GLY A 77 12.47 -10.17 -8.97
N ARG A 78 12.22 -9.14 -8.16
CA ARG A 78 11.09 -9.17 -7.21
C ARG A 78 9.92 -8.42 -7.85
N PRO A 79 8.66 -8.74 -7.52
CA PRO A 79 7.54 -7.91 -7.91
C PRO A 79 7.71 -6.49 -7.39
N TYR A 80 7.23 -5.51 -8.15
CA TYR A 80 7.33 -4.11 -7.76
C TYR A 80 6.11 -3.32 -8.23
N LEU A 81 5.90 -2.18 -7.57
CA LEU A 81 4.89 -1.18 -7.88
C LEU A 81 5.48 -0.08 -8.76
N SER A 82 4.67 0.43 -9.70
CA SER A 82 4.94 1.67 -10.43
C SER A 82 3.64 2.39 -10.82
N GLY A 83 3.76 3.64 -11.28
CA GLY A 83 2.59 4.49 -11.57
C GLY A 83 1.90 5.00 -10.30
N GLY A 84 0.69 5.51 -10.42
CA GLY A 84 -0.03 6.10 -9.29
C GLY A 84 0.73 7.30 -8.71
N PRO A 85 0.87 7.39 -7.38
CA PRO A 85 1.55 8.50 -6.73
C PRO A 85 3.08 8.39 -6.74
N TYR A 86 3.65 7.32 -7.32
CA TYR A 86 5.05 6.98 -7.15
C TYR A 86 5.96 7.55 -8.24
N GLU A 87 7.05 8.18 -7.80
CA GLU A 87 8.21 8.45 -8.64
C GLU A 87 9.19 7.27 -8.59
N GLY A 88 9.18 6.45 -9.65
CA GLY A 88 10.03 5.27 -9.76
C GLY A 88 9.36 3.97 -9.29
N ASN A 89 10.18 2.93 -9.12
CA ASN A 89 9.71 1.58 -8.77
C ASN A 89 9.84 1.33 -7.27
N TYR A 90 8.83 0.68 -6.68
CA TYR A 90 8.86 0.22 -5.29
C TYR A 90 8.78 -1.29 -5.22
N THR A 91 9.89 -1.91 -4.87
CA THR A 91 10.10 -3.36 -4.86
C THR A 91 9.51 -4.00 -3.61
N PHE A 92 8.81 -5.13 -3.78
CA PHE A 92 8.24 -5.91 -2.70
C PHE A 92 9.31 -6.35 -1.68
N ALA A 93 9.02 -6.14 -0.40
CA ALA A 93 9.83 -6.66 0.70
C ALA A 93 9.14 -7.80 1.45
N GLN A 94 7.95 -7.51 2.02
CA GLN A 94 7.24 -8.43 2.91
C GLN A 94 5.77 -8.05 3.05
N VAL A 95 4.97 -9.01 3.50
CA VAL A 95 3.60 -8.80 3.95
C VAL A 95 3.52 -9.10 5.43
N HIS A 96 2.79 -8.28 6.18
CA HIS A 96 2.38 -8.62 7.54
C HIS A 96 0.93 -8.24 7.77
N PHE A 97 0.38 -8.72 8.88
CA PHE A 97 -1.04 -8.61 9.18
C PHE A 97 -1.24 -8.03 10.57
N HIS A 98 -2.33 -7.29 10.73
CA HIS A 98 -2.85 -6.84 12.01
C HIS A 98 -4.27 -7.37 12.12
N TRP A 99 -4.57 -8.00 13.24
CA TRP A 99 -5.89 -8.54 13.53
C TRP A 99 -6.14 -8.40 15.03
N GLY A 100 -7.38 -8.55 15.44
CA GLY A 100 -7.73 -8.46 16.84
C GLY A 100 -8.75 -9.49 17.24
N GLU A 101 -9.52 -9.15 18.27
CA GLU A 101 -10.36 -10.10 18.99
C GLU A 101 -11.57 -10.56 18.16
N ASN A 102 -12.10 -9.68 17.31
CA ASN A 102 -13.32 -9.93 16.55
C ASN A 102 -13.40 -9.11 15.27
N GLU A 103 -14.48 -9.33 14.51
CA GLU A 103 -14.69 -8.77 13.16
C GLU A 103 -14.80 -7.24 13.11
N MET A 104 -15.03 -6.59 14.26
CA MET A 104 -15.17 -5.13 14.39
C MET A 104 -13.99 -4.49 15.13
N ARG A 105 -12.96 -5.27 15.48
CA ARG A 105 -11.80 -4.82 16.26
C ARG A 105 -10.54 -5.55 15.82
N GLY A 106 -9.93 -5.14 14.72
CA GLY A 106 -8.71 -5.79 14.25
C GLY A 106 -7.80 -4.97 13.34
N SER A 107 -8.35 -4.15 12.46
CA SER A 107 -7.55 -3.23 11.63
C SER A 107 -6.95 -2.11 12.48
N GLU A 108 -5.75 -1.65 12.11
CA GLU A 108 -5.10 -0.49 12.74
C GLU A 108 -5.77 0.81 12.29
N HIS A 109 -6.02 0.94 10.98
CA HIS A 109 -6.79 2.03 10.40
C HIS A 109 -8.29 1.78 10.55
N THR A 110 -9.08 2.85 10.50
CA THR A 110 -10.54 2.80 10.51
C THR A 110 -11.13 3.51 9.29
N VAL A 111 -12.37 3.18 8.91
CA VAL A 111 -13.11 3.86 7.85
C VAL A 111 -14.39 4.43 8.44
N ASP A 112 -14.57 5.74 8.38
CA ASP A 112 -15.66 6.46 9.02
C ASP A 112 -15.87 6.03 10.50
N GLY A 113 -14.77 5.84 11.23
CA GLY A 113 -14.73 5.40 12.62
C GLY A 113 -14.91 3.88 12.84
N ALA A 114 -15.10 3.07 11.79
CA ALA A 114 -15.27 1.63 11.90
C ALA A 114 -13.97 0.85 11.64
N SER A 115 -13.62 -0.07 12.54
CA SER A 115 -12.53 -1.04 12.35
C SER A 115 -13.04 -2.31 11.65
N MET A 116 -12.12 -2.98 10.95
CA MET A 116 -12.34 -4.23 10.21
C MET A 116 -11.70 -5.40 10.94
N ALA A 117 -12.02 -6.62 10.53
CA ALA A 117 -11.53 -7.83 11.19
C ALA A 117 -10.00 -7.98 11.15
N MET A 118 -9.40 -7.58 10.03
CA MET A 118 -7.95 -7.66 9.81
C MET A 118 -7.51 -6.60 8.81
N GLU A 119 -6.25 -6.22 8.89
CA GLU A 119 -5.56 -5.32 7.98
C GLU A 119 -4.25 -5.97 7.52
N LEU A 120 -4.02 -5.98 6.21
CA LEU A 120 -2.83 -6.54 5.58
C LEU A 120 -1.96 -5.39 5.07
N HIS A 121 -0.69 -5.38 5.48
CA HIS A 121 0.32 -4.42 5.04
C HIS A 121 1.29 -5.08 4.06
N VAL A 122 1.34 -4.59 2.83
CA VAL A 122 2.36 -4.95 1.84
C VAL A 122 3.44 -3.88 1.84
N VAL A 123 4.59 -4.20 2.41
CA VAL A 123 5.73 -3.28 2.50
C VAL A 123 6.56 -3.39 1.22
N CYS A 124 6.76 -2.26 0.55
CA CYS A 124 7.63 -2.11 -0.61
C CYS A 124 8.65 -0.99 -0.35
N PHE A 125 9.81 -1.04 -1.02
CA PHE A 125 10.86 -0.05 -0.88
C PHE A 125 11.34 0.44 -2.24
N LYS A 126 11.73 1.71 -2.32
CA LYS A 126 12.19 2.32 -3.55
C LYS A 126 13.44 1.62 -4.06
N GLU A 127 13.39 1.15 -5.30
CA GLU A 127 14.39 0.26 -5.89
C GLU A 127 15.80 0.90 -5.91
N GLU A 128 15.88 2.23 -6.03
CA GLU A 128 17.13 3.00 -6.07
C GLU A 128 17.99 2.87 -4.81
N TYR A 129 17.42 2.46 -3.67
CA TYR A 129 18.14 2.29 -2.41
C TYR A 129 18.64 0.87 -2.17
N GLU A 130 18.45 -0.05 -3.13
CA GLU A 130 18.91 -1.45 -3.17
C GLU A 130 18.32 -2.38 -2.10
N THR A 131 18.10 -1.89 -0.87
CA THR A 131 17.60 -2.67 0.27
C THR A 131 16.55 -1.89 1.05
N LEU A 132 15.63 -2.64 1.69
CA LEU A 132 14.63 -2.06 2.59
C LEU A 132 15.30 -1.26 3.72
N GLU A 133 16.40 -1.74 4.28
CA GLU A 133 17.10 -1.06 5.39
C GLU A 133 17.63 0.32 4.98
N LEU A 134 18.27 0.40 3.81
CA LEU A 134 18.77 1.67 3.29
C LEU A 134 17.62 2.61 2.91
N ALA A 135 16.56 2.07 2.32
CA ALA A 135 15.38 2.83 1.94
C ALA A 135 14.63 3.41 3.15
N PHE A 136 14.55 2.66 4.26
CA PHE A 136 13.90 3.11 5.50
C PHE A 136 14.53 4.37 6.10
N ARG A 137 15.81 4.64 5.78
CA ARG A 137 16.53 5.84 6.25
C ARG A 137 16.36 7.04 5.33
N ARG A 138 15.50 6.93 4.31
CA ARG A 138 15.31 7.95 3.28
C ARG A 138 13.85 8.40 3.27
N PRO A 139 13.59 9.71 3.18
CA PRO A 139 12.25 10.21 2.88
C PRO A 139 11.71 9.51 1.64
N ASN A 140 10.44 9.09 1.67
CA ASN A 140 9.77 8.40 0.57
C ASN A 140 10.47 7.10 0.14
N GLY A 141 11.35 6.52 0.96
CA GLY A 141 12.07 5.29 0.61
C GLY A 141 11.22 4.04 0.79
N VAL A 142 10.17 4.09 1.61
CA VAL A 142 9.28 2.96 1.89
C VAL A 142 7.84 3.36 1.61
N THR A 143 7.08 2.42 1.07
CA THR A 143 5.65 2.56 0.92
C THR A 143 4.95 1.30 1.39
N VAL A 144 3.75 1.45 1.93
CA VAL A 144 2.97 0.35 2.49
C VAL A 144 1.60 0.36 1.86
N LEU A 145 1.24 -0.69 1.10
CA LEU A 145 -0.15 -0.86 0.70
C LEU A 145 -0.92 -1.48 1.85
N VAL A 146 -2.08 -0.91 2.14
CA VAL A 146 -2.97 -1.39 3.20
C VAL A 146 -4.23 -1.98 2.57
N TYR A 147 -4.57 -3.21 2.97
CA TYR A 147 -5.80 -3.88 2.56
C TYR A 147 -6.63 -4.23 3.78
N PHE A 148 -7.88 -3.77 3.80
CA PHE A 148 -8.85 -4.19 4.81
C PHE A 148 -9.44 -5.55 4.45
N CYS A 149 -9.51 -6.44 5.43
CA CYS A 149 -10.10 -7.77 5.30
C CYS A 149 -11.38 -7.85 6.13
N LYS A 150 -12.48 -8.22 5.48
CA LYS A 150 -13.77 -8.49 6.12
C LYS A 150 -14.02 -9.98 6.18
N VAL A 151 -14.62 -10.45 7.28
CA VAL A 151 -15.11 -11.82 7.34
C VAL A 151 -16.36 -11.92 6.47
N MET A 152 -16.36 -12.88 5.55
CA MET A 152 -17.52 -13.21 4.74
C MET A 152 -17.99 -14.61 5.10
N ASN A 153 -19.27 -14.75 5.42
CA ASN A 153 -19.90 -16.05 5.56
C ASN A 153 -20.15 -16.63 4.15
N SER A 154 -19.15 -17.28 3.57
CA SER A 154 -19.33 -18.04 2.33
C SER A 154 -18.48 -19.32 2.32
N GLN A 155 -19.11 -20.45 1.96
CA GLN A 155 -18.47 -21.77 1.88
C GLN A 155 -17.60 -21.96 0.62
N ILE A 156 -17.45 -20.94 -0.24
CA ILE A 156 -16.75 -21.03 -1.52
C ILE A 156 -16.04 -19.69 -1.80
N PHE A 157 -14.71 -19.66 -1.71
CA PHE A 157 -13.92 -18.49 -2.10
C PHE A 157 -13.69 -18.50 -3.60
N THR A 158 -14.19 -17.47 -4.30
CA THR A 158 -13.65 -17.05 -5.60
C THR A 158 -13.07 -15.66 -5.37
N LEU A 159 -11.75 -15.49 -5.54
CA LEU A 159 -11.04 -14.21 -5.42
C LEU A 159 -11.36 -13.30 -6.63
N ASN A 160 -12.62 -12.93 -6.84
CA ASN A 160 -13.05 -12.17 -8.02
C ASN A 160 -13.79 -10.86 -7.67
N GLU A 161 -13.71 -10.37 -6.44
CA GLU A 161 -14.29 -9.07 -6.10
C GLU A 161 -13.21 -8.00 -5.91
N THR A 162 -13.31 -6.99 -6.77
CA THR A 162 -12.51 -5.78 -6.79
C THR A 162 -12.70 -5.03 -5.47
N HIS A 163 -11.83 -5.31 -4.50
CA HIS A 163 -11.76 -4.53 -3.28
C HIS A 163 -11.38 -3.09 -3.65
N LYS A 164 -12.16 -2.11 -3.17
CA LYS A 164 -11.80 -0.71 -3.26
C LYS A 164 -10.43 -0.54 -2.60
N LEU A 165 -9.42 -0.31 -3.44
CA LEU A 165 -8.05 -0.07 -3.03
C LEU A 165 -7.98 1.35 -2.49
N TYR A 166 -7.98 1.49 -1.17
CA TYR A 166 -7.59 2.74 -0.54
C TYR A 166 -6.08 2.68 -0.35
N HIS A 167 -5.38 3.41 -1.21
CA HIS A 167 -3.94 3.46 -1.21
C HIS A 167 -3.48 4.54 -0.24
N PHE A 168 -2.90 4.14 0.88
CA PHE A 168 -2.23 5.05 1.79
C PHE A 168 -0.74 4.94 1.58
N MET A 169 -0.08 6.05 1.30
CA MET A 169 1.35 6.13 1.55
C MET A 169 1.50 6.42 3.03
N MET A 170 2.34 5.64 3.69
CA MET A 170 2.69 5.84 5.09
C MET A 170 4.19 5.59 5.19
N SER A 171 4.97 6.66 5.20
CA SER A 171 6.36 6.61 5.62
C SER A 171 6.42 6.45 7.14
N LYS A 172 6.66 5.23 7.64
CA LYS A 172 6.98 5.03 9.06
C LYS A 172 8.35 5.66 9.34
N ASN A 173 8.36 6.78 10.05
CA ASN A 173 9.54 7.24 10.76
C ASN A 173 9.53 6.66 12.18
N SER A 174 10.65 6.05 12.57
CA SER A 174 11.00 5.77 13.96
C SER A 174 12.38 6.33 14.23
#